data_AF-A0A059XG03-F1
#
_entry.id   AF-A0A059XG03-F1
#
_cell.length_a   1.000
_cell.length_b   1.000
_cell.length_c   1.000
_cell.angle_alpha   90.00
_cell.angle_beta   90.00
_cell.angle_gamma   90.00
#
_symmetry.space_group_name_H-M   'P 1'
#
loop_
_entity.id
_entity.type
_entity.pdbx_description
1 polymer ?
#
loop_
_entity_poly.entity_id
_entity_poly.type
_entity_poly.pdbx_seq_one_letter_code
_entity_poly.pdbx_strand_id
1 'polypeptide(L)'
;MRQYLELLEDIKTNGVKKPNRTGVDQITVFGRQLRFDLSKGFPAMTTKKLFMRSITHELIWFLKGSTNIKYLVDNDVHIWDEWPYKHYLMVRGKAVPDSSSDEWKKGIQKFTEKIKKDYKFADKWGELGPVYGYQWRKWPTTDGKHIDQIANAIDLIKNNPAPAG
;
A
#
# COMPACT_ATOMS: atom_id res chain seq x y z
N MET A 1 12.73 -18.25 0.79
CA MET A 1 13.65 -17.29 1.47
C MET A 1 14.93 -17.07 0.69
N ARG A 2 15.59 -18.15 0.26
CA ARG A 2 16.80 -18.10 -0.58
C ARG A 2 16.68 -17.11 -1.75
N GLN A 3 15.57 -17.14 -2.49
CA GLN A 3 15.33 -16.27 -3.65
C GLN A 3 15.42 -14.77 -3.30
N TYR A 4 14.88 -14.35 -2.15
CA TYR A 4 14.95 -12.95 -1.72
C TYR A 4 16.37 -12.57 -1.31
N LEU A 5 17.08 -13.45 -0.60
CA LEU A 5 18.47 -13.20 -0.17
C LEU A 5 19.43 -13.15 -1.37
N GLU A 6 19.23 -14.01 -2.36
CA GLU A 6 19.99 -13.99 -3.62
C GLU A 6 19.77 -12.69 -4.40
N LEU A 7 18.55 -12.15 -4.41
CA LEU A 7 18.29 -10.82 -5.00
C LEU A 7 19.03 -9.71 -4.25
N LEU A 8 19.05 -9.75 -2.91
CA LEU A 8 19.80 -8.76 -2.14
C LEU A 8 21.30 -8.84 -2.40
N GLU A 9 21.84 -10.04 -2.57
CA GLU A 9 23.24 -10.24 -2.91
C GLU A 9 23.54 -9.72 -4.33
N ASP A 10 22.70 -10.04 -5.31
CA ASP A 10 22.83 -9.52 -6.67
C ASP A 10 22.78 -7.98 -6.72
N ILE A 11 21.91 -7.34 -5.93
CA ILE A 11 21.88 -5.87 -5.80
C ILE A 11 23.22 -5.33 -5.27
N LYS A 12 23.82 -6.00 -4.28
CA LYS A 12 25.09 -5.55 -3.69
C LYS A 12 26.27 -5.73 -4.64
N THR A 13 26.32 -6.85 -5.35
CA THR A 13 27.45 -7.21 -6.21
C THR A 13 27.38 -6.53 -7.57
N ASN A 14 26.19 -6.47 -8.18
CA ASN A 14 26.00 -6.06 -9.57
C ASN A 14 25.20 -4.76 -9.73
N GLY A 15 24.80 -4.13 -8.62
CA GLY A 15 23.95 -2.95 -8.66
C GLY A 15 24.66 -1.66 -9.10
N VAL A 16 23.92 -0.82 -9.82
CA VAL A 16 24.37 0.51 -10.27
C VAL A 16 23.79 1.57 -9.34
N LYS A 17 24.64 2.50 -8.88
CA LYS A 17 24.22 3.68 -8.11
C LYS A 17 23.41 4.63 -8.99
N LYS A 18 22.23 5.05 -8.52
CA LYS A 18 21.36 6.01 -9.19
C LYS A 18 20.79 7.00 -8.18
N PRO A 19 20.74 8.31 -8.51
CA PRO A 19 20.03 9.28 -7.69
C PRO A 19 18.52 9.00 -7.75
N ASN A 20 17.80 9.35 -6.69
CA ASN A 20 16.35 9.20 -6.62
C ASN A 20 15.65 10.50 -6.22
N ARG A 21 14.30 10.52 -6.30
CA ARG A 21 13.47 11.67 -5.93
C ARG A 21 13.51 12.07 -4.45
N THR A 22 14.11 11.24 -3.58
CA THR A 22 14.19 11.50 -2.14
C THR A 22 15.55 12.07 -1.74
N GLY A 23 16.47 12.27 -2.69
CA GLY A 23 17.82 12.77 -2.42
C GLY A 23 18.76 11.75 -1.77
N VAL A 24 18.39 10.45 -1.76
CA VAL A 24 19.22 9.37 -1.23
C VAL A 24 19.56 8.41 -2.35
N ASP A 25 20.85 8.26 -2.66
CA ASP A 25 21.31 7.36 -3.71
C ASP A 25 20.82 5.93 -3.49
N GLN A 26 20.31 5.32 -4.56
CA GLN A 26 19.86 3.94 -4.58
C GLN A 26 20.85 3.07 -5.34
N ILE A 27 21.01 1.80 -4.92
CA ILE A 27 21.73 0.78 -5.67
C ILE A 27 20.69 -0.11 -6.35
N THR A 28 20.76 -0.25 -7.67
CA THR A 28 19.68 -0.85 -8.47
C THR A 28 20.19 -1.88 -9.46
N VAL A 29 19.41 -2.94 -9.63
CA VAL A 29 19.50 -3.89 -10.76
C VAL A 29 18.17 -3.85 -11.51
N PHE A 30 18.20 -4.11 -12.83
CA PHE A 30 17.01 -4.09 -13.67
C PHE A 30 16.67 -5.49 -14.18
N GLY A 31 15.37 -5.81 -14.23
CA GLY A 31 14.86 -7.07 -14.78
C GLY A 31 15.28 -8.30 -13.98
N ARG A 32 14.74 -8.47 -12.77
CA ARG A 32 14.88 -9.70 -11.97
C ARG A 32 13.53 -10.33 -11.72
N GLN A 33 13.48 -11.66 -11.78
CA GLN A 33 12.29 -12.44 -11.51
C GLN A 33 12.53 -13.35 -10.31
N LEU A 34 11.56 -13.39 -9.40
CA LEU A 34 11.53 -14.32 -8.27
C LEU A 34 10.39 -15.31 -8.48
N ARG A 35 10.60 -16.55 -8.03
CA ARG A 35 9.58 -17.61 -8.04
C ARG A 35 9.46 -18.23 -6.66
N PHE A 36 8.24 -18.30 -6.15
CA PHE A 36 7.92 -18.90 -4.86
C PHE A 36 6.90 -20.01 -5.08
N ASP A 37 7.28 -21.23 -4.75
CA ASP A 37 6.40 -22.39 -4.77
C ASP A 37 5.57 -22.41 -3.49
N LEU A 38 4.29 -22.04 -3.61
CA LEU A 38 3.38 -21.91 -2.47
C LEU A 38 2.97 -23.27 -1.87
N SER A 39 3.17 -24.38 -2.60
CA SER A 39 2.94 -25.72 -2.05
C SER A 39 3.95 -26.09 -0.96
N LYS A 40 5.12 -25.43 -0.95
CA LYS A 40 6.17 -25.59 0.08
C LYS A 40 5.94 -24.71 1.31
N GLY A 41 4.88 -23.91 1.32
CA GLY A 41 4.50 -23.04 2.43
C GLY A 41 4.36 -21.56 2.05
N PHE A 42 3.95 -20.75 3.02
CA PHE A 42 3.77 -19.33 2.83
C PHE A 42 5.13 -18.60 2.82
N PRO A 43 5.44 -17.79 1.78
CA PRO A 43 6.75 -17.17 1.59
C PRO A 43 6.98 -15.94 2.50
N ALA A 44 6.66 -16.05 3.79
CA ALA A 44 6.97 -15.03 4.78
C ALA A 44 8.48 -14.98 5.07
N MET A 45 9.00 -13.76 5.18
CA MET A 45 10.37 -13.52 5.64
C MET A 45 10.56 -14.03 7.07
N THR A 46 11.52 -14.95 7.28
CA THR A 46 11.85 -15.48 8.61
C THR A 46 13.09 -14.84 9.23
N THR A 47 13.98 -14.26 8.41
CA THR A 47 15.20 -13.56 8.87
C THR A 47 14.94 -12.22 9.53
N LYS A 48 13.71 -11.69 9.39
CA LYS A 48 13.23 -10.48 10.06
C LYS A 48 11.74 -10.63 10.31
N LYS A 49 11.28 -10.29 11.51
CA LYS A 49 9.87 -10.35 11.89
C LYS A 49 9.02 -9.44 10.97
N LEU A 50 8.00 -10.03 10.34
CA LEU A 50 7.01 -9.30 9.55
C LEU A 50 5.82 -8.87 10.42
N PHE A 51 5.26 -7.70 10.13
CA PHE A 51 4.03 -7.24 10.77
C PHE A 51 2.80 -7.75 9.99
N MET A 52 2.48 -9.03 10.18
CA MET A 52 1.43 -9.74 9.41
C MET A 52 0.03 -9.12 9.53
N ARG A 53 -0.28 -8.48 10.68
CA ARG A 53 -1.54 -7.76 10.88
C ARG A 53 -1.73 -6.68 9.80
N SER A 54 -0.72 -5.84 9.59
CA SER A 54 -0.77 -4.78 8.57
C SER A 54 -0.97 -5.33 7.18
N ILE A 55 -0.20 -6.36 6.79
CA ILE A 55 -0.29 -7.00 5.46
C ILE A 55 -1.71 -7.53 5.22
N THR A 56 -2.28 -8.19 6.22
CA THR A 56 -3.61 -8.81 6.12
C THR A 56 -4.71 -7.77 6.00
N HIS A 57 -4.72 -6.77 6.88
CA HIS A 57 -5.75 -5.73 6.85
C HIS A 57 -5.63 -4.83 5.62
N GLU A 58 -4.42 -4.51 5.18
CA GLU A 58 -4.20 -3.77 3.93
C GLU A 58 -4.78 -4.54 2.72
N LEU A 59 -4.49 -5.83 2.60
CA LEU A 59 -5.05 -6.65 1.52
C LEU A 59 -6.58 -6.71 1.57
N ILE A 60 -7.17 -6.89 2.76
CA ILE A 60 -8.64 -6.85 2.93
C ILE A 60 -9.20 -5.48 2.53
N TRP A 61 -8.52 -4.40 2.88
CA TRP A 61 -8.92 -3.03 2.55
C TRP A 61 -8.92 -2.78 1.04
N PHE A 62 -7.87 -3.23 0.33
CA PHE A 62 -7.83 -3.21 -1.14
C PHE A 62 -8.93 -4.07 -1.75
N LEU A 63 -9.09 -5.31 -1.27
CA LEU A 63 -10.12 -6.21 -1.77
C LEU A 63 -11.52 -5.64 -1.53
N LYS A 64 -11.79 -4.89 -0.47
CA LYS A 64 -13.08 -4.20 -0.26
C LYS A 64 -13.30 -3.00 -1.19
N GLY A 65 -12.29 -2.59 -1.95
CA GLY A 65 -12.36 -1.41 -2.80
C GLY A 65 -12.41 -0.10 -2.03
N SER A 66 -11.93 -0.10 -0.78
CA SER A 66 -11.91 1.08 0.07
C SER A 66 -10.68 1.93 -0.21
N THR A 67 -10.84 3.24 -0.04
CA THR A 67 -9.82 4.27 -0.21
C THR A 67 -9.65 5.12 1.06
N ASN A 68 -10.49 4.88 2.07
CA ASN A 68 -10.46 5.58 3.33
C ASN A 68 -9.59 4.84 4.37
N ILE A 69 -8.67 5.55 5.01
CA ILE A 69 -7.78 4.97 6.02
C ILE A 69 -8.49 4.62 7.34
N LYS A 70 -9.75 5.04 7.57
CA LYS A 70 -10.46 4.74 8.82
C LYS A 70 -10.46 3.26 9.17
N TYR A 71 -10.72 2.38 8.20
CA TYR A 71 -10.67 0.93 8.42
C TYR A 71 -9.28 0.47 8.89
N LEU A 72 -8.20 1.04 8.35
CA LEU A 72 -6.84 0.69 8.74
C LEU A 72 -6.54 1.19 10.16
N VAL A 73 -6.87 2.44 10.46
CA VAL A 73 -6.71 3.05 11.79
C VAL A 73 -7.52 2.29 12.86
N ASP A 74 -8.75 1.88 12.54
CA ASP A 74 -9.59 1.08 13.44
C ASP A 74 -8.96 -0.27 13.77
N ASN A 75 -8.13 -0.82 12.86
CA ASN A 75 -7.44 -2.10 12.99
C ASN A 75 -5.95 -1.97 13.39
N ASP A 76 -5.52 -0.81 13.88
CA ASP A 76 -4.15 -0.54 14.34
C ASP A 76 -3.10 -0.69 13.21
N VAL A 77 -3.45 -0.20 12.02
CA VAL A 77 -2.61 -0.20 10.82
C VAL A 77 -2.40 1.23 10.34
N HIS A 78 -1.14 1.67 10.38
CA HIS A 78 -0.77 3.09 10.24
C HIS A 78 0.14 3.38 9.03
N ILE A 79 0.34 2.41 8.14
CA ILE A 79 1.27 2.50 6.99
C ILE A 79 0.84 3.52 5.92
N TRP A 80 -0.42 3.97 5.93
CA TRP A 80 -0.98 4.93 4.97
C TRP A 80 -1.25 6.31 5.58
N ASP A 81 -1.09 6.50 6.89
CA ASP A 81 -1.59 7.68 7.62
C ASP A 81 -0.94 9.00 7.19
N GLU A 82 0.31 8.95 6.72
CA GLU A 82 1.07 10.15 6.39
C GLU A 82 0.49 10.93 5.21
N TRP A 83 -0.10 10.24 4.24
CA TRP A 83 -0.63 10.81 3.01
C TRP A 83 -1.84 11.71 3.27
N PRO A 84 -2.93 11.22 3.90
CA PRO A 84 -4.09 12.06 4.21
C PRO A 84 -3.74 13.11 5.27
N TYR A 85 -2.80 12.82 6.18
CA TYR A 85 -2.36 13.83 7.15
C TYR A 85 -1.62 15.00 6.50
N LYS A 86 -0.70 14.74 5.56
CA LYS A 86 -0.06 15.79 4.73
C LYS A 86 -1.10 16.61 3.99
N HIS A 87 -2.03 15.94 3.32
CA HIS A 87 -3.11 16.61 2.59
C HIS A 87 -3.96 17.50 3.51
N TYR A 88 -4.35 16.98 4.68
CA TYR A 88 -5.08 17.72 5.69
C TYR A 88 -4.35 18.98 6.17
N LEU A 89 -3.03 18.92 6.38
CA LEU A 89 -2.24 20.10 6.74
C LEU A 89 -2.18 21.12 5.60
N MET A 90 -1.90 20.65 4.37
CA MET A 90 -1.75 21.50 3.19
C MET A 90 -3.04 22.26 2.85
N VAL A 91 -4.19 21.59 2.82
CA VAL A 91 -5.49 22.24 2.54
C VAL A 91 -5.85 23.29 3.60
N ARG A 92 -5.30 23.15 4.82
CA ARG A 92 -5.49 24.12 5.90
C ARG A 92 -4.40 25.20 5.96
N GLY A 93 -3.54 25.29 4.94
CA GLY A 93 -2.45 26.27 4.88
C GLY A 93 -1.42 26.11 5.99
N LYS A 94 -1.29 24.91 6.59
CA LYS A 94 -0.32 24.63 7.65
C LYS A 94 0.99 24.13 7.04
N ALA A 95 2.10 24.51 7.67
CA ALA A 95 3.40 23.90 7.37
C ALA A 95 3.33 22.38 7.62
N VAL A 96 4.04 21.61 6.79
CA VAL A 96 4.20 20.17 6.96
C VAL A 96 5.52 19.95 7.71
N PRO A 97 5.51 19.54 8.98
CA PRO A 97 6.73 19.29 9.73
C PRO A 97 7.52 18.12 9.13
N ASP A 98 8.81 18.06 9.43
CA ASP A 98 9.63 16.92 9.05
C ASP A 98 9.08 15.62 9.66
N SER A 99 9.04 14.54 8.88
CA SER A 99 8.42 13.27 9.28
C SER A 99 9.09 12.57 10.46
N SER A 100 10.35 12.92 10.77
CA SER A 100 11.08 12.39 11.94
C SER A 100 10.85 13.21 13.22
N SER A 101 10.29 14.43 13.09
CA SER A 101 10.09 15.36 14.20
C SER A 101 9.04 14.91 15.20
N ASP A 102 9.16 15.37 16.45
CA ASP A 102 8.16 15.10 17.49
C ASP A 102 6.83 15.82 17.24
N GLU A 103 6.87 16.97 16.57
CA GLU A 103 5.66 17.66 16.13
C GLU A 103 4.86 16.80 15.16
N TRP A 104 5.53 16.20 14.17
CA TRP A 104 4.92 15.28 13.23
C TRP A 104 4.30 14.08 13.94
N LYS A 105 5.06 13.39 14.81
CA LYS A 105 4.58 12.20 15.54
C LYS A 105 3.34 12.49 16.39
N LYS A 106 3.36 13.59 17.15
CA LYS A 106 2.21 14.01 17.98
C LYS A 106 1.03 14.43 17.12
N GLY A 107 1.30 15.11 16.00
CA GLY A 107 0.27 15.60 15.08
C GLY A 107 -0.46 14.48 14.35
N ILE A 108 0.29 13.53 13.79
CA ILE A 108 -0.29 12.37 13.09
C ILE A 108 -1.07 11.47 14.05
N GLN A 109 -0.60 11.30 15.29
CA GLN A 109 -1.36 10.58 16.32
C GLN A 109 -2.70 11.26 16.63
N LYS A 110 -2.73 12.58 16.84
CA LYS A 110 -3.98 13.32 17.05
C LYS A 110 -4.91 13.24 15.84
N PHE A 111 -4.34 13.26 14.63
CA PHE A 111 -5.09 13.13 13.41
C PHE A 111 -5.77 11.75 13.31
N THR A 112 -5.04 10.66 13.54
CA THR A 112 -5.58 9.29 13.46
C THR A 112 -6.58 9.00 14.58
N GLU A 113 -6.35 9.51 15.79
CA GLU A 113 -7.35 9.47 16.87
C GLU A 113 -8.67 10.14 16.46
N LYS A 114 -8.59 11.24 15.71
CA LYS A 114 -9.78 11.93 15.20
C LYS A 114 -10.46 11.16 14.06
N ILE A 115 -9.69 10.58 13.13
CA ILE A 115 -10.21 9.65 12.10
C ILE A 115 -10.98 8.49 12.75
N LYS A 116 -10.47 7.96 13.87
CA LYS A 116 -11.11 6.86 14.60
C LYS A 116 -12.46 7.27 15.18
N LYS A 117 -12.53 8.45 15.82
CA LYS A 117 -13.67 8.91 16.64
C LYS A 117 -14.75 9.66 15.88
N ASP A 118 -14.40 10.38 14.83
CA ASP A 118 -15.32 11.27 14.10
C ASP A 118 -15.48 10.80 12.66
N TYR A 119 -16.63 10.17 12.36
CA TYR A 119 -16.93 9.63 11.03
C TYR A 119 -16.96 10.73 9.96
N LYS A 120 -17.48 11.93 10.25
CA LYS A 120 -17.50 13.02 9.27
C LYS A 120 -16.10 13.55 8.99
N PHE A 121 -15.25 13.57 10.01
CA PHE A 121 -13.84 13.91 9.83
C PHE A 121 -13.11 12.84 9.01
N ALA A 122 -13.38 11.55 9.27
CA ALA A 122 -12.83 10.44 8.51
C ALA A 122 -13.26 10.44 7.04
N ASP A 123 -14.55 10.66 6.77
CA ASP A 123 -15.09 10.74 5.41
C ASP A 123 -14.41 11.87 4.61
N LYS A 124 -14.19 13.03 5.25
CA LYS A 124 -13.56 14.17 4.58
C LYS A 124 -12.04 14.04 4.42
N TRP A 125 -11.35 13.55 5.45
CA TRP A 125 -9.89 13.65 5.53
C TRP A 125 -9.17 12.30 5.49
N GLY A 126 -9.87 11.19 5.59
CA GLY A 126 -9.30 9.85 5.52
C GLY A 126 -9.15 9.31 4.11
N GLU A 127 -9.66 10.00 3.09
CA GLU A 127 -9.61 9.55 1.70
C GLU A 127 -8.24 9.75 1.06
N LEU A 128 -7.75 8.70 0.41
CA LEU A 128 -6.50 8.70 -0.35
C LEU A 128 -6.70 8.98 -1.85
N GLY A 129 -7.96 9.06 -2.30
CA GLY A 129 -8.28 9.07 -3.73
C GLY A 129 -8.17 7.67 -4.36
N PRO A 130 -7.99 7.57 -5.69
CA PRO A 130 -8.14 6.33 -6.45
C PRO A 130 -6.92 5.39 -6.36
N VAL A 131 -6.62 4.92 -5.14
CA VAL A 131 -5.56 3.93 -4.86
C VAL A 131 -5.98 2.51 -5.26
N TYR A 132 -5.14 1.51 -4.97
CA TYR A 132 -5.30 0.12 -5.44
C TYR A 132 -6.71 -0.45 -5.29
N GLY A 133 -7.36 -0.26 -4.14
CA GLY A 133 -8.72 -0.76 -3.93
C GLY A 133 -9.73 -0.19 -4.93
N TYR A 134 -9.69 1.12 -5.18
CA TYR A 134 -10.53 1.76 -6.19
C TYR A 134 -10.21 1.25 -7.59
N GLN A 135 -8.93 1.14 -7.95
CA GLN A 135 -8.53 0.64 -9.27
C GLN A 135 -8.97 -0.81 -9.48
N TRP A 136 -8.87 -1.66 -8.46
CA TRP A 136 -9.21 -3.08 -8.54
C TRP A 136 -10.72 -3.33 -8.62
N ARG A 137 -11.52 -2.55 -7.89
CA ARG A 137 -12.96 -2.82 -7.70
C ARG A 137 -13.88 -1.82 -8.40
N LYS A 138 -13.37 -0.63 -8.75
CA LYS A 138 -14.11 0.53 -9.28
C LYS A 138 -13.29 1.28 -10.32
N TRP A 139 -12.74 0.58 -11.32
CA TRP A 139 -11.98 1.24 -12.38
C TRP A 139 -12.90 2.11 -13.24
N PRO A 140 -12.68 3.43 -13.36
CA PRO A 140 -13.58 4.32 -14.09
C PRO A 140 -13.43 4.16 -15.60
N THR A 141 -14.55 4.15 -16.32
CA THR A 141 -14.60 4.14 -17.79
C THR A 141 -14.90 5.53 -18.34
N THR A 142 -14.64 5.73 -19.63
CA THR A 142 -14.90 7.02 -20.32
C THR A 142 -16.38 7.38 -20.38
N ASP A 143 -17.28 6.39 -20.32
CA ASP A 143 -18.74 6.57 -20.28
C ASP A 143 -19.31 6.72 -18.86
N GLY A 144 -18.46 6.88 -17.84
CA GLY A 144 -18.86 7.14 -16.46
C GLY A 144 -19.29 5.90 -15.65
N LYS A 145 -19.13 4.70 -16.21
CA LYS A 145 -19.33 3.43 -15.49
C LYS A 145 -18.05 3.03 -14.74
N HIS A 146 -18.14 1.90 -14.02
CA HIS A 146 -17.02 1.29 -13.33
C HIS A 146 -16.86 -0.18 -13.67
N ILE A 147 -15.61 -0.65 -13.70
CA ILE A 147 -15.24 -2.06 -13.90
C ILE A 147 -14.67 -2.63 -12.60
N ASP A 148 -15.22 -3.77 -12.16
CA ASP A 148 -14.67 -4.57 -11.06
C ASP A 148 -13.73 -5.65 -11.63
N GLN A 149 -12.44 -5.32 -11.71
CA GLN A 149 -11.43 -6.18 -12.33
C GLN A 149 -11.21 -7.48 -11.55
N ILE A 150 -11.29 -7.42 -10.21
CA ILE A 150 -11.11 -8.60 -9.35
C ILE A 150 -12.30 -9.55 -9.47
N ALA A 151 -13.53 -9.03 -9.46
CA ALA A 151 -14.71 -9.86 -9.65
C ALA A 151 -14.68 -10.56 -11.02
N ASN A 152 -14.35 -9.83 -12.07
CA ASN A 152 -14.23 -10.37 -13.43
C ASN A 152 -13.13 -11.44 -13.52
N ALA A 153 -11.96 -11.21 -12.92
CA ALA A 153 -10.87 -12.20 -12.91
C ALA A 153 -11.27 -13.48 -12.18
N ILE A 154 -11.96 -13.37 -11.04
CA ILE A 154 -12.46 -14.54 -10.29
C ILE A 154 -13.49 -15.31 -11.13
N ASP A 155 -14.41 -14.61 -11.79
CA ASP A 155 -15.42 -15.23 -12.66
C ASP A 155 -14.76 -15.98 -13.82
N LEU A 156 -13.80 -15.35 -14.49
CA LEU A 156 -13.02 -15.97 -15.57
C LEU A 156 -12.27 -17.22 -15.10
N ILE A 157 -11.61 -17.18 -13.94
CA ILE A 157 -10.91 -18.36 -13.41
C ILE A 157 -11.89 -19.51 -13.12
N LYS A 158 -13.10 -19.21 -12.67
CA LYS A 158 -14.13 -20.23 -12.37
C LYS A 158 -14.76 -20.81 -13.63
N ASN A 159 -15.06 -19.96 -14.61
CA ASN A 159 -15.93 -20.31 -15.74
C ASN A 159 -15.16 -20.51 -17.06
N ASN A 160 -13.94 -19.99 -17.15
CA ASN A 160 -13.06 -20.13 -18.31
C ASN A 160 -11.59 -20.27 -17.87
N PRO A 161 -11.23 -21.40 -17.22
CA PRO A 161 -9.89 -21.60 -16.65
C PRO A 161 -8.81 -21.84 -17.70
N ALA A 162 -9.17 -21.91 -18.99
CA ALA A 162 -8.21 -22.15 -20.05
C ALA A 162 -7.18 -21.00 -20.09
N PRO A 163 -5.89 -21.32 -20.22
CA PRO A 163 -4.87 -20.28 -20.37
C PRO A 163 -5.17 -19.43 -21.60
N ALA A 164 -4.81 -18.15 -21.55
CA ALA A 164 -4.71 -17.34 -22.76
C ALA A 164 -3.73 -18.05 -23.71
N GLY A 165 -4.26 -18.55 -24.83
CA GLY A 165 -3.51 -19.25 -25.87
C GLY A 165 -2.47 -18.36 -26.54
#